data_AF-A0A428X8T5-F1
#
_entry.id   AF-A0A428X8T5-F1
#
_cell.length_a   1.000
_cell.length_b   1.000
_cell.length_c   1.000
_cell.angle_alpha   90.00
_cell.angle_beta   90.00
_cell.angle_gamma   90.00
#
_symmetry.space_group_name_H-M   'P 1'
#
loop_
_entity.id
_entity.type
_entity.pdbx_description
1 polymer ?
#
loop_
_entity_poly.entity_id
_entity_poly.type
_entity_poly.pdbx_seq_one_letter_code
_entity_poly.pdbx_strand_id
1 'polypeptide(L)'
;MSGLNLDDFGNLIERPDSGVRRDAEERRERLAVRPGALGRLDDLGEWLAAAQHSVTVRPVERPRLVLFAGDHGVAALGVSGRPAGSAHRLVRAVLDGESPAAVLARRFGAGIRVVDMSLDCDPGDFPEEVVRHRVRRGSGRIDVENALTAEEAEQAFRAGMAV
;
A
#
# COMPACT_ATOMS: atom_id res chain seq x y z
N MET A 1 15.61 -9.80 -19.70
CA MET A 1 14.27 -9.49 -20.25
C MET A 1 13.29 -9.73 -19.13
N SER A 2 12.49 -8.72 -18.74
CA SER A 2 11.51 -8.85 -17.66
C SER A 2 10.53 -9.99 -17.98
N GLY A 3 10.39 -10.94 -17.06
CA GLY A 3 9.42 -12.03 -17.15
C GLY A 3 8.01 -11.61 -16.71
N LEU A 4 7.82 -10.39 -16.20
CA LEU A 4 6.51 -9.82 -15.90
C LEU A 4 5.87 -9.23 -17.16
N ASN A 5 4.76 -9.81 -17.58
CA ASN A 5 3.83 -9.20 -18.52
C ASN A 5 2.75 -8.44 -17.75
N LEU A 6 2.83 -7.10 -17.74
CA LEU A 6 1.88 -6.24 -17.02
C LEU A 6 0.44 -6.36 -17.52
N ASP A 7 0.25 -6.71 -18.80
CA ASP A 7 -1.07 -6.85 -19.41
C ASP A 7 -1.83 -8.06 -18.85
N ASP A 8 -1.13 -9.16 -18.56
CA ASP A 8 -1.72 -10.35 -17.95
C ASP A 8 -2.30 -10.03 -16.56
N PHE A 9 -1.64 -9.15 -15.80
CA PHE A 9 -2.15 -8.70 -14.50
C PHE A 9 -3.32 -7.73 -14.63
N GLY A 10 -3.29 -6.86 -15.64
CA GLY A 10 -4.42 -5.98 -15.94
C GLY A 10 -5.72 -6.76 -16.14
N ASN A 11 -5.63 -7.96 -16.72
CA ASN A 11 -6.79 -8.84 -16.93
C ASN A 11 -7.32 -9.51 -15.63
N LEU A 12 -6.53 -9.56 -14.56
CA LEU A 12 -6.95 -10.08 -13.25
C LEU A 12 -7.70 -9.04 -12.41
N ILE A 13 -7.58 -7.75 -12.76
CA ILE A 13 -8.16 -6.65 -12.00
C ILE A 13 -9.53 -6.33 -12.59
N GLU A 14 -10.58 -6.77 -11.88
CA GLU A 14 -11.94 -6.34 -12.19
C GLU A 14 -12.10 -4.85 -11.87
N ARG A 15 -12.60 -4.08 -12.84
CA ARG A 15 -12.84 -2.65 -12.66
C ARG A 15 -14.14 -2.43 -11.90
N PRO A 16 -14.23 -1.38 -11.06
CA PRO A 16 -15.50 -1.01 -10.44
C PRO A 16 -16.63 -0.90 -11.47
N ASP A 17 -17.73 -1.60 -11.22
CA ASP A 17 -18.84 -1.73 -12.18
C ASP A 17 -19.65 -0.43 -12.28
N SER A 18 -19.73 0.13 -13.49
CA SER A 18 -20.44 1.39 -13.76
C SER A 18 -21.96 1.24 -13.70
N GLY A 19 -22.50 0.07 -14.03
CA GLY A 19 -23.92 -0.25 -13.88
C GLY A 19 -24.31 -0.32 -12.40
N VAL A 20 -23.54 -1.04 -11.58
CA VAL A 20 -23.75 -1.11 -10.13
C VAL A 20 -23.63 0.27 -9.50
N ARG A 21 -22.68 1.11 -9.95
CA ARG A 21 -22.54 2.49 -9.48
C ARG A 21 -23.81 3.29 -9.72
N ARG A 22 -24.36 3.24 -10.94
CA ARG A 22 -25.61 3.92 -11.30
C ARG A 22 -26.77 3.41 -10.46
N ASP A 23 -26.89 2.10 -10.29
CA ASP A 23 -27.97 1.51 -9.50
C ASP A 23 -27.87 1.92 -8.00
N ALA A 24 -26.65 2.14 -7.49
CA ALA A 24 -26.40 2.68 -6.15
C ALA A 24 -26.78 4.17 -6.03
N GLU A 25 -26.50 4.97 -7.06
CA GLU A 25 -26.95 6.37 -7.18
C GLU A 25 -28.48 6.46 -7.17
N GLU A 26 -29.16 5.69 -8.03
CA GLU A 26 -30.62 5.63 -8.09
C GLU A 26 -31.23 5.18 -6.75
N ARG A 27 -30.59 4.23 -6.05
CA ARG A 27 -31.00 3.82 -4.70
C ARG A 27 -30.87 4.97 -3.71
N ARG A 28 -29.77 5.74 -3.76
CA ARG A 28 -29.53 6.89 -2.87
C ARG A 28 -30.60 7.97 -3.05
N GLU A 29 -31.03 8.24 -4.28
CA GLU A 29 -32.11 9.21 -4.57
C GLU A 29 -33.45 8.86 -3.88
N ARG A 30 -33.68 7.58 -3.58
CA ARG A 30 -34.89 7.09 -2.90
C ARG A 30 -34.78 7.11 -1.36
N LEU A 31 -33.62 7.45 -0.80
CA LEU A 31 -33.44 7.53 0.66
C LEU A 31 -33.95 8.86 1.20
N ALA A 32 -34.29 8.88 2.49
CA ALA A 32 -34.74 10.10 3.17
C ALA A 32 -33.66 11.20 3.23
N VAL A 33 -32.38 10.81 3.14
CA VAL A 33 -31.25 11.75 3.08
C VAL A 33 -31.11 12.26 1.65
N ARG A 34 -31.22 13.58 1.47
CA ARG A 34 -31.10 14.21 0.15
C ARG A 34 -29.71 13.97 -0.47
N PRO A 35 -29.61 13.70 -1.77
CA PRO A 35 -28.33 13.65 -2.47
C PRO A 35 -27.47 14.89 -2.22
N GLY A 36 -26.18 14.68 -1.97
CA GLY A 36 -25.18 15.72 -1.67
C GLY A 36 -25.13 16.13 -0.20
N ALA A 37 -26.11 15.76 0.63
CA ALA A 37 -26.16 16.18 2.03
C ALA A 37 -25.03 15.59 2.89
N LEU A 38 -24.45 14.44 2.49
CA LEU A 38 -23.31 13.83 3.17
C LEU A 38 -21.95 14.17 2.52
N GLY A 39 -21.94 15.03 1.50
CA GLY A 39 -20.74 15.40 0.75
C GLY A 39 -20.01 14.17 0.20
N ARG A 40 -18.71 14.06 0.51
CA ARG A 40 -17.83 12.97 0.02
C ARG A 40 -18.28 11.56 0.39
N LEU A 41 -19.13 11.40 1.40
CA LEU A 41 -19.64 10.08 1.79
C LEU A 41 -20.61 9.49 0.75
N ASP A 42 -21.30 10.34 -0.01
CA ASP A 42 -22.16 9.89 -1.11
C ASP A 42 -21.31 9.25 -2.21
N ASP A 43 -20.30 9.99 -2.69
CA ASP A 43 -19.36 9.53 -3.71
C ASP A 43 -18.62 8.26 -3.27
N LEU A 44 -18.23 8.20 -1.99
CA LEU A 44 -17.55 7.04 -1.43
C LEU A 44 -18.46 5.81 -1.37
N GLY A 45 -19.73 5.98 -1.01
CA GLY A 45 -20.71 4.90 -0.97
C GLY A 45 -20.95 4.29 -2.35
N GLU A 46 -21.12 5.13 -3.36
CA GLU A 46 -21.28 4.70 -4.76
C GLU A 46 -20.03 4.02 -5.31
N TRP A 47 -18.86 4.57 -5.01
CA TRP A 47 -17.59 3.96 -5.41
C TRP A 47 -17.39 2.59 -4.73
N LEU A 48 -17.71 2.48 -3.43
CA LEU A 48 -17.65 1.20 -2.71
C LEU A 48 -18.64 0.18 -3.27
N ALA A 49 -19.86 0.61 -3.63
CA ALA A 49 -20.84 -0.27 -4.26
C ALA A 49 -20.31 -0.85 -5.58
N ALA A 50 -19.75 0.02 -6.43
CA ALA A 50 -19.12 -0.38 -7.70
C ALA A 50 -17.93 -1.31 -7.49
N ALA A 51 -17.03 -0.99 -6.56
CA ALA A 51 -15.83 -1.78 -6.27
C ALA A 51 -16.16 -3.14 -5.62
N GLN A 52 -17.27 -3.24 -4.90
CA GLN A 52 -17.75 -4.47 -4.29
C GLN A 52 -18.70 -5.28 -5.18
N HIS A 53 -19.03 -4.76 -6.37
CA HIS A 53 -20.04 -5.29 -7.28
C HIS A 53 -21.37 -5.54 -6.55
N SER A 54 -21.78 -4.61 -5.69
CA SER A 54 -23.02 -4.71 -4.91
C SER A 54 -23.62 -3.35 -4.60
N VAL A 55 -24.89 -3.14 -4.98
CA VAL A 55 -25.63 -1.88 -4.76
C VAL A 55 -25.74 -1.51 -3.28
N THR A 56 -25.85 -2.51 -2.40
CA THR A 56 -25.79 -2.28 -0.95
C THR A 56 -24.37 -2.54 -0.47
N VAL A 57 -23.68 -1.49 -0.04
CA VAL A 57 -22.30 -1.57 0.45
C VAL A 57 -22.20 -2.53 1.63
N ARG A 58 -21.29 -3.49 1.52
CA ARG A 58 -20.84 -4.32 2.64
C ARG A 58 -19.85 -3.50 3.49
N PRO A 59 -20.02 -3.46 4.83
CA PRO A 59 -19.08 -2.77 5.71
C PRO A 59 -17.63 -3.26 5.53
N VAL A 60 -16.67 -2.36 5.67
CA VAL A 60 -15.24 -2.72 5.69
C VAL A 60 -14.87 -3.15 7.11
N GLU A 61 -14.76 -4.46 7.33
CA GLU A 61 -14.59 -5.02 8.68
C GLU A 61 -13.12 -5.26 9.08
N ARG A 62 -12.24 -5.53 8.11
CA ARG A 62 -10.84 -5.95 8.36
C ARG A 62 -9.84 -5.13 7.54
N PRO A 63 -9.80 -3.80 7.70
CA PRO A 63 -8.82 -2.98 7.00
C PRO A 63 -7.39 -3.41 7.41
N ARG A 64 -6.45 -3.28 6.47
CA ARG A 64 -5.03 -3.52 6.74
C ARG A 64 -4.18 -2.36 6.23
N LEU A 65 -3.19 -1.97 7.02
CA LEU A 65 -2.11 -1.09 6.62
C LEU A 65 -0.91 -1.96 6.23
N VAL A 66 -0.50 -1.90 4.96
CA VAL A 66 0.71 -2.56 4.48
C VAL A 66 1.80 -1.51 4.29
N LEU A 67 2.94 -1.67 4.97
CA LEU A 67 4.08 -0.75 4.91
C LEU A 67 5.26 -1.43 4.22
N PHE A 68 5.57 -1.01 3.00
CA PHE A 68 6.78 -1.42 2.30
C PHE A 68 7.93 -0.48 2.68
N ALA A 69 8.99 -1.03 3.24
CA ALA A 69 10.13 -0.29 3.75
C ALA A 69 11.39 -0.51 2.91
N GLY A 70 12.14 0.56 2.64
CA GLY A 70 13.38 0.50 1.88
C GLY A 70 14.19 1.77 2.05
N ASP A 71 15.52 1.63 2.02
CA ASP A 71 16.44 2.76 1.93
C ASP A 71 16.81 3.04 0.47
N HIS A 72 17.13 4.29 0.16
CA HIS A 72 17.45 4.75 -1.19
C HIS A 72 18.86 5.34 -1.25
N GLY A 73 19.70 4.86 -2.17
CA GLY A 73 21.10 5.27 -2.28
C GLY A 73 21.28 6.78 -2.47
N VAL A 74 20.37 7.43 -3.19
CA VAL A 74 20.40 8.90 -3.41
C VAL A 74 20.36 9.71 -2.10
N ALA A 75 19.82 9.15 -1.02
CA ALA A 75 19.77 9.80 0.28
C ALA A 75 21.17 10.11 0.85
N ALA A 76 22.23 9.41 0.40
CA ALA A 76 23.61 9.68 0.78
C ALA A 76 24.09 11.10 0.40
N LEU A 77 23.39 11.77 -0.52
CA LEU A 77 23.66 13.16 -0.91
C LEU A 77 23.08 14.20 0.07
N GLY A 78 22.47 13.79 1.18
CA GLY A 78 21.85 14.71 2.14
C GLY A 78 20.56 15.36 1.62
N VAL A 79 19.91 14.76 0.63
CA VAL A 79 18.67 15.26 -0.01
C VAL A 79 17.40 14.93 0.78
N SER A 80 17.54 14.28 1.94
CA SER A 80 16.42 13.82 2.76
C SER A 80 16.40 14.53 4.12
N GLY A 81 15.21 14.68 4.71
CA GLY A 81 15.04 15.25 6.05
C GLY A 81 15.54 14.35 7.20
N ARG A 82 16.01 13.14 6.90
CA ARG A 82 16.62 12.19 7.84
C ARG A 82 17.94 11.66 7.26
N PRO A 83 18.90 11.23 8.11
CA PRO A 83 20.12 10.61 7.64
C PRO A 83 19.85 9.39 6.75
N ALA A 84 20.70 9.17 5.74
CA ALA A 84 20.66 7.96 4.93
C ALA A 84 20.82 6.70 5.81
N GLY A 85 20.17 5.60 5.40
CA GLY A 85 20.24 4.32 6.11
C GLY A 85 19.49 4.29 7.45
N SER A 86 18.61 5.27 7.72
CA SER A 86 17.88 5.37 9.00
C SER A 86 16.45 4.83 8.95
N ALA A 87 15.98 4.32 7.80
CA ALA A 87 14.60 3.85 7.66
C ALA A 87 14.25 2.68 8.60
N HIS A 88 15.21 1.84 8.97
CA HIS A 88 15.03 0.75 9.94
C HIS A 88 14.50 1.26 11.30
N ARG A 89 14.86 2.49 11.71
CA ARG A 89 14.36 3.09 12.97
C ARG A 89 12.87 3.42 12.89
N LEU A 90 12.40 3.83 11.70
CA LEU A 90 10.97 4.08 11.47
C LEU A 90 10.18 2.79 11.50
N VAL A 91 10.75 1.71 10.94
CA VAL A 91 10.15 0.38 11.01
C VAL A 91 10.07 -0.11 12.46
N ARG A 92 11.14 0.02 13.26
CA ARG A 92 11.06 -0.30 14.70
C ARG A 92 9.95 0.47 15.40
N ALA A 93 9.85 1.79 15.20
CA ALA A 93 8.77 2.58 15.78
C ALA A 93 7.36 2.13 15.34
N VAL A 94 7.19 1.59 14.12
CA VAL A 94 5.90 0.99 13.70
C VAL A 94 5.63 -0.31 14.45
N LEU A 95 6.63 -1.20 14.55
CA LEU A 95 6.52 -2.49 15.23
C LEU A 95 6.28 -2.34 16.74
N ASP A 96 6.97 -1.40 17.37
CA ASP A 96 6.83 -1.05 18.80
C ASP A 96 5.51 -0.27 19.07
N GLY A 97 4.80 0.11 18.01
CA GLY A 97 3.50 0.76 18.10
C GLY A 97 3.56 2.25 18.42
N GLU A 98 4.73 2.86 18.35
CA GLU A 98 4.99 4.27 18.69
C GLU A 98 4.77 5.22 17.51
N SER A 99 4.82 4.71 16.27
CA SER A 99 4.63 5.54 15.09
C SER A 99 3.19 6.08 14.99
N PRO A 100 2.98 7.28 14.39
CA PRO A 100 1.63 7.79 14.13
C PRO A 100 0.77 6.82 13.33
N ALA A 101 1.38 6.13 12.36
CA ALA A 101 0.71 5.11 11.55
C ALA A 101 0.21 3.94 12.41
N ALA A 102 1.03 3.49 13.36
CA ALA A 102 0.65 2.40 14.25
C ALA A 102 -0.44 2.81 15.26
N VAL A 103 -0.37 4.02 15.79
CA VAL A 103 -1.41 4.59 16.66
C VAL A 103 -2.75 4.68 15.93
N LEU A 104 -2.77 5.21 14.70
CA LEU A 104 -3.99 5.32 13.91
C LEU A 104 -4.54 3.95 13.51
N ALA A 105 -3.67 3.04 13.07
CA ALA A 105 -4.08 1.68 12.72
C ALA A 105 -4.78 0.98 13.89
N ARG A 106 -4.21 1.04 15.10
CA ARG A 106 -4.87 0.52 16.30
C ARG A 106 -6.21 1.20 16.58
N ARG A 107 -6.27 2.53 16.47
CA ARG A 107 -7.50 3.31 16.72
C ARG A 107 -8.65 2.90 15.80
N PHE A 108 -8.35 2.54 14.54
CA PHE A 108 -9.34 2.16 13.55
C PHE A 108 -9.46 0.63 13.36
N GLY A 109 -8.83 -0.17 14.24
CA GLY A 109 -8.88 -1.63 14.14
C GLY A 109 -8.20 -2.19 12.88
N ALA A 110 -7.31 -1.43 12.25
CA ALA A 110 -6.57 -1.87 11.08
C ALA A 110 -5.33 -2.67 11.49
N GLY A 111 -5.20 -3.88 10.96
CA GLY A 111 -3.98 -4.69 11.16
C GLY A 111 -2.81 -4.09 10.39
N ILE A 112 -1.61 -4.09 10.97
CA ILE A 112 -0.39 -3.59 10.30
C ILE A 112 0.42 -4.78 9.79
N ARG A 113 0.94 -4.67 8.58
CA ARG A 113 1.91 -5.59 8.01
C ARG A 113 3.09 -4.80 7.48
N VAL A 114 4.27 -5.02 8.05
CA VAL A 114 5.50 -4.41 7.56
C VAL A 114 6.21 -5.40 6.64
N VAL A 115 6.70 -4.91 5.51
CA VAL A 115 7.45 -5.66 4.52
C VAL A 115 8.73 -4.90 4.23
N ASP A 116 9.86 -5.48 4.61
CA ASP A 116 11.16 -4.96 4.23
C ASP A 116 11.49 -5.38 2.80
N MET A 117 11.66 -4.38 1.94
CA MET A 117 12.06 -4.52 0.55
C MET A 117 13.55 -4.28 0.36
N SER A 118 14.11 -3.28 1.06
CA SER A 118 15.50 -2.86 0.86
C SER A 118 16.12 -2.06 2.01
N LEU A 119 15.79 -2.32 3.27
CA LEU A 119 16.38 -1.60 4.39
C LEU A 119 17.90 -1.78 4.47
N ASP A 120 18.62 -0.69 4.73
CA ASP A 120 20.08 -0.65 4.91
C ASP A 120 20.47 -1.01 6.36
N CYS A 121 20.17 -2.24 6.75
CA CYS A 121 20.47 -2.80 8.08
C CYS A 121 20.67 -4.32 8.00
N ASP A 122 21.05 -4.94 9.11
CA ASP A 122 21.09 -6.39 9.23
C ASP A 122 19.65 -6.95 9.20
N PRO A 123 19.31 -7.92 8.33
CA PRO A 123 17.99 -8.58 8.38
C PRO A 123 17.68 -9.21 9.75
N GLY A 124 18.69 -9.65 10.50
CA GLY A 124 18.53 -10.24 11.83
C GLY A 124 17.98 -9.27 12.89
N ASP A 125 17.92 -7.98 12.57
CA ASP A 125 17.33 -6.94 13.42
C ASP A 125 15.80 -7.02 13.52
N PHE A 126 15.15 -7.76 12.63
CA PHE A 126 13.69 -7.82 12.47
C PHE A 126 13.13 -9.25 12.44
N PRO A 127 11.84 -9.43 12.78
CA PRO A 127 11.16 -10.72 12.64
C PRO A 127 11.18 -11.25 11.20
N GLU A 128 11.15 -12.58 11.05
CA GLU A 128 11.16 -13.26 9.74
C GLU A 128 10.03 -12.75 8.84
N GLU A 129 8.83 -12.52 9.38
CA GLU A 129 7.70 -12.04 8.57
C GLU A 129 7.93 -10.67 7.92
N VAL A 130 8.82 -9.84 8.48
CA VAL A 130 9.18 -8.53 7.96
C VAL A 130 10.19 -8.68 6.81
N VAL A 131 11.22 -9.51 7.00
CA VAL A 131 12.38 -9.58 6.08
C VAL A 131 12.24 -10.63 4.97
N ARG A 132 11.24 -11.51 5.04
CA ARG A 132 11.02 -12.60 4.06
C ARG A 132 10.96 -12.17 2.59
N HIS A 133 10.65 -10.90 2.33
CA HIS A 133 10.47 -10.34 0.99
C HIS A 133 11.60 -9.37 0.59
N ARG A 134 12.68 -9.30 1.39
CA ARG A 134 13.80 -8.40 1.12
C ARG A 134 14.43 -8.75 -0.23
N VAL A 135 14.55 -7.75 -1.10
CA VAL A 135 15.13 -7.88 -2.44
C VAL A 135 16.62 -7.56 -2.39
N ARG A 136 17.00 -6.53 -1.65
CA ARG A 136 18.39 -6.05 -1.56
C ARG A 136 18.63 -5.22 -0.30
N ARG A 137 19.78 -4.53 -0.22
CA ARG A 137 20.13 -3.61 0.85
C ARG A 137 20.37 -2.21 0.26
N GLY A 138 19.40 -1.31 0.42
CA GLY A 138 19.39 0.02 -0.20
C GLY A 138 19.28 -0.02 -1.72
N SER A 139 18.55 0.92 -2.34
CA SER A 139 18.58 1.07 -3.81
C SER A 139 19.89 1.68 -4.29
N GLY A 140 20.18 1.56 -5.59
CA GLY A 140 21.22 2.34 -6.25
C GLY A 140 20.98 3.84 -6.19
N ARG A 141 22.04 4.61 -6.45
CA ARG A 141 22.02 6.08 -6.53
C ARG A 141 21.49 6.54 -7.88
N ILE A 142 20.21 6.93 -7.93
CA ILE A 142 19.50 7.27 -9.17
C ILE A 142 20.10 8.43 -9.98
N ASP A 143 20.98 9.21 -9.38
CA ASP A 143 21.71 10.28 -10.05
C ASP A 143 22.87 9.79 -10.93
N VAL A 144 23.34 8.55 -10.74
CA VAL A 144 24.50 7.97 -11.45
C VAL A 144 24.31 6.53 -11.95
N GLU A 145 23.30 5.82 -11.45
CA GLU A 145 23.02 4.44 -11.80
C GLU A 145 21.51 4.12 -11.67
N ASN A 146 21.09 2.95 -12.15
CA ASN A 146 19.73 2.49 -11.94
C ASN A 146 19.47 2.19 -10.45
N ALA A 147 18.28 2.52 -9.95
CA ALA A 147 17.87 2.19 -8.58
C ALA A 147 17.89 0.68 -8.30
N LEU A 148 17.46 -0.10 -9.30
CA LEU A 148 17.28 -1.55 -9.27
C LEU A 148 17.69 -2.13 -10.63
N THR A 149 18.09 -3.40 -10.65
CA THR A 149 18.08 -4.18 -11.90
C THR A 149 16.64 -4.49 -12.33
N ALA A 150 16.45 -4.95 -13.57
CA ALA A 150 15.13 -5.37 -14.03
C ALA A 150 14.60 -6.55 -13.19
N GLU A 151 15.47 -7.48 -12.83
CA GLU A 151 15.16 -8.66 -12.03
C GLU A 151 14.78 -8.31 -10.59
N GLU A 152 15.49 -7.36 -9.97
CA GLU A 152 15.15 -6.85 -8.64
C GLU A 152 13.81 -6.11 -8.64
N ALA A 153 13.53 -5.31 -9.68
CA ALA A 153 12.24 -4.65 -9.83
C ALA A 153 11.11 -5.67 -10.00
N GLU A 154 11.36 -6.74 -10.75
CA GLU A 154 10.45 -7.86 -10.96
C GLU A 154 10.13 -8.58 -9.63
N GLN A 155 11.17 -8.86 -8.84
CA GLN A 155 11.05 -9.48 -7.53
C GLN A 155 10.26 -8.59 -6.57
N ALA A 156 10.54 -7.28 -6.55
CA ALA A 156 9.84 -6.32 -5.70
C ALA A 156 8.35 -6.24 -6.05
N PHE A 157 8.02 -6.24 -7.35
CA PHE A 157 6.63 -6.25 -7.81
C PHE A 157 5.90 -7.52 -7.37
N ARG A 158 6.52 -8.69 -7.55
CA ARG A 158 5.93 -9.98 -7.09
C ARG A 158 5.74 -10.03 -5.58
N ALA A 159 6.67 -9.48 -4.80
CA ALA A 159 6.51 -9.37 -3.36
C ALA A 159 5.28 -8.53 -2.98
N GLY A 160 5.04 -7.42 -3.68
CA GLY A 160 3.83 -6.61 -3.53
C GLY A 160 2.53 -7.38 -3.79
N MET A 161 2.51 -8.24 -4.81
CA MET A 161 1.34 -9.08 -5.11
C MET A 161 1.11 -10.20 -4.08
N ALA A 162 2.18 -10.73 -3.49
CA ALA A 162 2.11 -11.82 -2.51
C ALA A 162 1.78 -11.35 -1.08
N VAL A 163 1.62 -10.03 -0.88
CA VAL A 163 1.34 -9.40 0.41
C VAL A 163 -0.13 -9.05 0.52
#